data_AF-A0A948RBK5-F1
#
_entry.id   AF-A0A948RBK5-F1
#
_cell.length_a   1.000
_cell.length_b   1.000
_cell.length_c   1.000
_cell.angle_alpha   90.00
_cell.angle_beta   90.00
_cell.angle_gamma   90.00
#
_symmetry.space_group_name_H-M   'P 1'
#
loop_
_entity.id
_entity.type
_entity.pdbx_description
1 polymer ?
#
loop_
_entity_poly.entity_id
_entity_poly.type
_entity_poly.pdbx_seq_one_letter_code
_entity_poly.pdbx_strand_id
1 'polypeptide(L)'
;ELAEASQVGIEFDERKVPLRPAVNAACEMLGLDPFYVANEGKLVAIVAAEQTEAVLTAMRAHPYGKEAAIIGKVVEAHPGLVTAKTAIGGMRVVDLPAGELLPRIC
;
A
#
# COMPACT_ATOMS: atom_id res chain seq x y z
N GLU A 1 -2.85 10.93 -1.44
CA GLU A 1 -1.67 11.84 -1.33
C GLU A 1 -0.73 11.76 -2.53
N LEU A 2 0.13 10.74 -2.68
CA LEU A 2 1.16 10.73 -3.74
C LEU A 2 0.60 10.81 -5.18
N ALA A 3 -0.49 10.09 -5.46
CA ALA A 3 -1.18 10.11 -6.76
C ALA A 3 -1.71 11.52 -7.10
N GLU A 4 -2.38 12.15 -6.13
CA GLU A 4 -2.96 13.49 -6.25
C GLU A 4 -1.89 14.56 -6.43
N ALA A 5 -0.88 14.59 -5.55
CA ALA A 5 0.19 15.59 -5.62
C ALA A 5 1.01 15.50 -6.91
N SER A 6 1.17 14.29 -7.46
CA SER A 6 1.96 14.06 -8.68
C SER A 6 1.12 14.06 -9.95
N GLN A 7 -0.21 14.18 -9.86
CA GLN A 7 -1.15 14.11 -11.00
C GLN A 7 -1.00 12.84 -11.86
N VAL A 8 -0.88 11.69 -11.18
CA VAL A 8 -0.73 10.36 -11.80
C VAL A 8 -1.71 9.38 -11.17
N GLY A 9 -1.97 8.26 -11.83
CA GLY A 9 -2.63 7.12 -11.22
C GLY A 9 -1.64 6.18 -10.53
N ILE A 10 -2.09 5.48 -9.50
CA ILE A 10 -1.32 4.40 -8.87
C ILE A 10 -2.16 3.12 -8.88
N GLU A 11 -1.62 2.04 -9.41
CA GLU A 11 -2.25 0.72 -9.39
C GLU A 11 -1.42 -0.24 -8.53
N PHE A 12 -2.04 -0.95 -7.59
CA PHE A 12 -1.36 -2.00 -6.83
C PHE A 12 -2.20 -3.27 -6.72
N ASP A 13 -1.55 -4.39 -6.42
CA ASP A 13 -2.19 -5.69 -6.19
C ASP A 13 -2.17 -5.99 -4.69
N GLU A 14 -3.35 -6.10 -4.08
CA GLU A 14 -3.47 -6.32 -2.64
C GLU A 14 -2.75 -7.61 -2.21
N ARG A 15 -2.72 -8.62 -3.07
CA ARG A 15 -2.08 -9.92 -2.78
C ARG A 15 -0.56 -9.82 -2.70
N LYS A 16 0.03 -8.76 -3.26
CA LYS A 16 1.48 -8.50 -3.18
C LYS A 16 1.87 -7.72 -1.94
N VAL A 17 0.90 -7.15 -1.23
CA VAL A 17 1.16 -6.39 -0.02
C VAL A 17 1.46 -7.38 1.12
N PRO A 18 2.63 -7.28 1.77
CA PRO A 18 2.97 -8.15 2.89
C PRO A 18 2.05 -7.84 4.08
N LEU A 19 1.04 -8.68 4.26
CA LEU A 19 0.11 -8.61 5.37
C LEU A 19 0.21 -9.88 6.21
N ARG A 20 0.42 -9.72 7.52
CA ARG A 20 0.50 -10.86 8.42
C ARG A 20 -0.89 -11.48 8.59
N PRO A 21 -1.03 -12.82 8.57
CA PRO A 21 -2.34 -13.46 8.71
C PRO A 21 -3.11 -13.03 9.97
N ALA A 22 -2.41 -12.85 11.09
CA ALA A 22 -3.02 -12.38 12.34
C ALA A 22 -3.57 -10.94 12.24
N VAL A 23 -2.90 -10.06 11.48
CA VAL A 23 -3.37 -8.68 11.25
C VAL A 23 -4.60 -8.71 10.36
N ASN A 24 -4.60 -9.51 9.29
CA ASN A 24 -5.77 -9.66 8.41
C ASN A 24 -6.99 -10.17 9.20
N ALA A 25 -6.81 -11.24 9.98
CA ALA A 25 -7.89 -11.80 10.80
C ALA A 25 -8.42 -10.79 11.84
N ALA A 26 -7.54 -10.00 12.47
CA ALA A 26 -7.96 -8.96 13.39
C ALA A 26 -8.75 -7.85 12.68
N CYS A 27 -8.30 -7.40 11.51
CA CYS A 27 -9.00 -6.39 10.71
C CYS A 27 -10.39 -6.88 10.28
N GLU A 28 -10.49 -8.13 9.78
CA GLU A 28 -11.78 -8.75 9.43
C GLU A 28 -12.74 -8.80 10.62
N MET A 29 -12.25 -9.24 11.79
CA MET A 29 -13.08 -9.34 12.99
C MET A 29 -13.58 -7.97 13.49
N LEU A 30 -12.80 -6.92 13.29
CA LEU A 30 -13.12 -5.55 13.71
C LEU A 30 -13.86 -4.74 12.65
N GLY A 31 -14.08 -5.30 11.44
CA GLY A 31 -14.67 -4.57 10.32
C GLY A 31 -13.76 -3.45 9.79
N LEU A 32 -12.45 -3.60 9.93
CA LEU A 32 -11.45 -2.65 9.46
C LEU A 32 -10.84 -3.14 8.15
N ASP A 33 -10.48 -2.19 7.30
CA ASP A 33 -9.63 -2.46 6.14
C ASP A 33 -8.17 -2.21 6.54
N PRO A 34 -7.26 -3.20 6.41
CA PRO A 34 -5.85 -3.04 6.80
C PRO A 34 -5.13 -1.92 6.04
N PHE A 35 -5.64 -1.49 4.87
CA PHE A 35 -5.05 -0.40 4.08
C PHE A 35 -5.33 0.99 4.64
N TYR A 36 -6.23 1.13 5.61
CA TYR A 36 -6.55 2.41 6.26
C TYR A 36 -6.08 2.49 7.72
N VAL A 37 -5.39 1.46 8.23
CA VAL A 37 -4.85 1.45 9.60
C VAL A 37 -3.43 2.02 9.60
N ALA A 38 -3.14 2.86 10.60
CA ALA A 38 -1.84 3.50 10.75
C ALA A 38 -0.69 2.48 10.90
N ASN A 39 0.47 2.80 10.34
CA ASN A 39 1.69 2.02 10.45
C ASN A 39 2.80 2.88 11.09
N GLU A 40 3.42 2.41 12.18
CA GLU A 40 4.48 3.16 12.91
C GLU A 40 5.92 2.67 12.63
N GLY A 41 6.15 2.04 11.49
CA GLY A 41 7.46 1.48 11.16
C GLY A 41 7.60 1.03 9.71
N LYS A 42 6.84 1.66 8.82
CA LYS A 42 6.79 1.31 7.39
C LYS A 42 7.06 2.55 6.55
N LEU A 43 7.50 2.32 5.34
CA LEU A 43 7.68 3.34 4.32
C LEU A 43 6.99 2.90 3.04
N VAL A 44 6.51 3.86 2.27
CA VAL A 44 6.11 3.69 0.87
C VAL A 44 7.13 4.43 0.01
N ALA A 45 7.63 3.78 -1.04
CA ALA A 45 8.60 4.36 -1.95
C ALA A 45 8.12 4.26 -3.40
N ILE A 46 8.21 5.36 -4.14
CA ILE A 46 8.08 5.40 -5.59
C ILE A 46 9.47 5.58 -6.17
N VAL A 47 9.86 4.72 -7.10
CA VAL A 47 11.20 4.67 -7.69
C VAL A 47 11.13 4.58 -9.20
N ALA A 48 12.20 5.00 -9.87
CA ALA A 48 12.34 4.77 -11.31
C ALA A 48 12.32 3.26 -11.62
N ALA A 49 11.66 2.88 -12.71
CA ALA A 49 11.38 1.48 -13.03
C ALA A 49 12.68 0.64 -13.10
N GLU A 50 13.73 1.19 -13.68
CA GLU A 50 15.06 0.59 -13.82
C GLU A 50 15.82 0.44 -12.49
N GLN A 51 15.43 1.18 -11.44
CA GLN A 51 16.06 1.09 -10.11
C GLN A 51 15.29 0.19 -9.12
N THR A 52 14.15 -0.35 -9.53
CA THR A 52 13.24 -1.11 -8.66
C THR A 52 13.94 -2.23 -7.89
N GLU A 53 14.67 -3.10 -8.58
CA GLU A 53 15.33 -4.26 -7.95
C GLU A 53 16.51 -3.86 -7.06
N ALA A 54 17.26 -2.82 -7.44
CA ALA A 54 18.36 -2.31 -6.64
C ALA A 54 17.86 -1.74 -5.30
N VAL A 55 16.79 -0.94 -5.34
CA VAL A 55 16.16 -0.38 -4.14
C VAL A 55 15.53 -1.47 -3.29
N LEU A 56 14.79 -2.42 -3.90
CA LEU A 56 14.18 -3.52 -3.16
C LEU A 56 15.24 -4.37 -2.43
N THR A 57 16.36 -4.64 -3.11
CA THR A 57 17.49 -5.36 -2.52
C THR A 57 18.08 -4.60 -1.33
N ALA A 58 18.30 -3.30 -1.47
CA ALA A 58 18.81 -2.46 -0.38
C ALA A 58 17.84 -2.42 0.82
N MET A 59 16.53 -2.31 0.58
CA MET A 59 15.51 -2.37 1.64
C MET A 59 15.53 -3.71 2.37
N ARG A 60 15.58 -4.83 1.63
CA ARG A 60 15.58 -6.18 2.23
C ARG A 60 16.85 -6.51 3.00
N ALA A 61 17.97 -5.86 2.70
CA ALA A 61 19.19 -5.96 3.48
C ALA A 61 19.08 -5.31 4.87
N HIS A 62 18.15 -4.37 5.06
CA HIS A 62 17.92 -3.73 6.35
C HIS A 62 17.08 -4.62 7.28
N PRO A 63 17.38 -4.72 8.60
CA PRO A 63 16.63 -5.58 9.53
C PRO A 63 15.11 -5.35 9.54
N TYR A 64 14.66 -4.10 9.40
CA TYR A 64 13.23 -3.75 9.35
C TYR A 64 12.60 -3.82 7.96
N GLY A 65 13.40 -3.95 6.90
CA GLY A 65 12.93 -3.97 5.51
C GLY A 65 12.87 -5.36 4.89
N LYS A 66 13.12 -6.43 5.66
CA LYS A 66 13.13 -7.83 5.19
C LYS A 66 11.87 -8.23 4.41
N GLU A 67 10.71 -7.71 4.81
CA GLU A 67 9.42 -7.99 4.18
C GLU A 67 9.09 -6.99 3.04
N ALA A 68 9.98 -6.08 2.65
CA ALA A 68 9.72 -5.12 1.58
C ALA A 68 9.32 -5.84 0.28
N ALA A 69 8.38 -5.26 -0.45
CA ALA A 69 7.81 -5.84 -1.66
C ALA A 69 7.42 -4.77 -2.68
N ILE A 70 7.50 -5.14 -3.96
CA ILE A 70 6.93 -4.35 -5.06
C ILE A 70 5.45 -4.70 -5.11
N ILE A 71 4.60 -3.73 -4.80
CA ILE A 71 3.15 -3.94 -4.71
C ILE A 71 2.40 -3.45 -5.95
N GLY A 72 2.99 -2.55 -6.72
CA GLY A 72 2.26 -1.81 -7.76
C GLY A 72 3.15 -0.98 -8.66
N LYS A 73 2.53 -0.06 -9.40
CA LYS A 73 3.16 0.83 -10.37
C LYS A 73 2.40 2.15 -10.47
N VAL A 74 3.09 3.18 -10.91
CA VAL A 74 2.49 4.44 -11.37
C VAL A 74 1.99 4.26 -12.79
N VAL A 75 0.84 4.84 -13.12
CA VAL A 75 0.19 4.77 -14.44
C VAL A 75 -0.34 6.13 -14.85
N GLU A 76 -0.58 6.32 -16.15
CA GLU A 76 -1.22 7.54 -16.70
C GLU A 76 -2.74 7.54 -16.50
N ALA A 77 -3.35 6.36 -16.38
CA ALA A 77 -4.79 6.23 -16.21
C ALA A 77 -5.24 6.74 -14.82
N HIS A 78 -6.43 7.36 -14.77
CA HIS A 78 -7.04 7.86 -13.54
C HIS A 78 -6.12 8.76 -12.68
N PRO A 79 -5.62 9.89 -13.21
CA PRO A 79 -4.80 10.82 -12.44
C PRO A 79 -5.44 11.21 -11.10
N GLY A 80 -4.64 11.18 -10.03
CA GLY A 80 -5.09 11.47 -8.67
C GLY A 80 -5.71 10.29 -7.92
N LEU A 81 -5.98 9.16 -8.59
CA LEU A 81 -6.58 7.99 -7.96
C LEU A 81 -5.57 6.88 -7.68
N VAL A 82 -5.81 6.16 -6.58
CA VAL A 82 -5.17 4.89 -6.28
C VAL A 82 -6.19 3.78 -6.50
N THR A 83 -5.82 2.76 -7.26
CA THR A 83 -6.68 1.59 -7.47
C THR A 83 -5.97 0.31 -7.05
N ALA A 84 -6.74 -0.59 -6.44
CA ALA A 84 -6.26 -1.87 -5.95
C ALA A 84 -6.92 -3.01 -6.72
N LYS A 85 -6.10 -3.93 -7.24
CA LYS A 85 -6.57 -5.23 -7.70
C LYS A 85 -6.82 -6.11 -6.48
N THR A 86 -8.08 -6.47 -6.28
CA THR A 86 -8.53 -7.25 -5.14
C THR A 86 -8.15 -8.72 -5.28
N ALA A 87 -8.21 -9.46 -4.18
CA ALA A 87 -7.91 -10.90 -4.18
C ALA A 87 -8.78 -11.72 -5.16
N ILE A 88 -10.02 -11.27 -5.41
CA ILE A 88 -10.98 -11.90 -6.34
C ILE A 88 -10.83 -11.41 -7.79
N GLY A 89 -9.85 -10.54 -8.07
CA GLY A 89 -9.48 -10.11 -9.42
C GLY A 89 -10.18 -8.85 -9.93
N GLY A 90 -11.11 -8.27 -9.16
CA GLY A 90 -11.72 -6.97 -9.46
C GLY A 90 -10.80 -5.79 -9.14
N MET A 91 -11.20 -4.60 -9.56
CA MET A 91 -10.52 -3.34 -9.21
C MET A 91 -11.41 -2.55 -8.24
N ARG A 92 -10.80 -1.93 -7.23
CA ARG A 92 -11.47 -0.93 -6.37
C ARG A 92 -10.64 0.33 -6.26
N VAL A 93 -11.29 1.47 -6.04
CA VAL A 93 -10.61 2.70 -5.65
C VAL A 93 -10.24 2.59 -4.17
N VAL A 94 -9.00 2.95 -3.84
CA VAL A 94 -8.52 3.12 -2.46
C VAL A 94 -8.49 4.62 -2.21
N ASP A 95 -9.55 5.12 -1.60
CA ASP A 95 -9.77 6.54 -1.36
C ASP A 95 -9.28 6.94 0.04
N LEU A 96 -9.19 8.23 0.32
CA LEU A 96 -8.88 8.68 1.68
C LEU A 96 -10.01 8.28 2.63
N PRO A 97 -9.69 7.77 3.84
CA PRO A 97 -10.72 7.49 4.83
C PRO A 97 -11.44 8.78 5.21
N ALA A 98 -12.76 8.72 5.37
CA ALA A 98 -13.60 9.89 5.68
C ALA A 98 -13.31 10.53 7.07
N GLY A 99 -12.51 9.85 7.89
CA GLY A 99 -12.08 10.30 9.21
C GLY A 99 -11.15 9.26 9.86
N GLU A 100 -10.77 9.50 11.11
CA GLU A 100 -9.98 8.54 11.88
C GLU A 100 -10.79 7.27 12.18
N LEU A 101 -10.26 6.12 11.77
CA LEU A 101 -10.89 4.82 12.03
C LEU A 101 -10.69 4.32 13.47
N LEU A 102 -9.58 4.72 14.11
CA LEU A 102 -9.20 4.28 15.44
C LEU A 102 -8.83 5.52 16.28
N PRO A 103 -9.67 5.92 17.25
CA PRO A 103 -9.40 7.13 18.03
C PRO A 103 -8.15 6.95 18.89
N ARG A 104 -7.31 7.99 18.93
CA ARG A 104 -6.02 8.00 19.65
C ARG A 104 -5.04 6.94 19.13
N ILE A 105 -5.09 6.66 17.83
CA ILE A 105 -4.01 5.95 17.17
C ILE A 105 -2.91 6.96 16.82
N CYS A 106 -1.78 6.84 17.53
CA CYS A 106 -0.61 7.74 17.50
C CYS A 106 -0.84 9.22 17.88
#